data_AF-A0A354DKS8-F1
#
_entry.id   AF-A0A354DKS8-F1
#
_cell.length_a   1.000
_cell.length_b   1.000
_cell.length_c   1.000
_cell.angle_alpha   90.00
_cell.angle_beta   90.00
_cell.angle_gamma   90.00
#
_symmetry.space_group_name_H-M   'P 1'
#
loop_
_entity.id
_entity.type
_entity.pdbx_description
1 polymer ?
#
loop_
_entity_poly.entity_id
_entity_poly.type
_entity_poly.pdbx_seq_one_letter_code
_entity_poly.pdbx_strand_id
1 'polypeptide(L)'
;LPVTPHSTIADLIRTFYTLPITDFINHAYGEITNAVPPNHHQSIIEDVTVGKMSRLTFISHLFEESLQNKKSPQKDLNQRMMEIEELVSPIDGWLTTKEGAALYNIARFHAPIPTVVEVGSFKGRSTSWLSFAVKDRGGGTIYAVDHWQN
;
A
#
# COMPACT_ATOMS: atom_id res chain seq x y z
N LEU A 1 -12.44 3.37 14.03
CA LEU A 1 -11.72 4.66 14.04
C LEU A 1 -10.49 4.52 13.16
N PRO A 2 -10.10 5.55 12.38
CA PRO A 2 -8.89 5.47 11.58
C PRO A 2 -7.69 5.30 12.52
N VAL A 3 -6.88 4.27 12.27
CA VAL A 3 -5.70 3.98 13.08
C VAL A 3 -4.65 5.03 12.74
N THR A 4 -4.35 5.92 13.69
CA THR A 4 -3.25 6.87 13.53
C THR A 4 -1.93 6.11 13.58
N PRO A 5 -1.04 6.24 12.59
CA PRO A 5 0.23 5.52 12.60
C PRO A 5 1.04 5.87 13.86
N HIS A 6 1.45 4.86 14.63
CA HIS A 6 2.31 5.07 15.78
C HIS A 6 3.73 5.47 15.31
N SER A 7 4.21 6.61 15.83
CA SER A 7 5.51 7.18 15.46
C SER A 7 6.64 6.71 16.38
N THR A 8 6.33 6.21 17.58
CA THR A 8 7.32 5.69 18.54
C THR A 8 6.88 4.38 19.23
N ILE A 9 7.85 3.60 19.72
CA ILE A 9 7.59 2.41 20.58
C ILE A 9 6.76 2.79 21.81
N ALA A 10 6.99 3.98 22.36
CA ALA A 10 6.29 4.46 23.56
C ALA A 10 4.79 4.67 23.31
N ASP A 11 4.40 5.16 22.13
CA ASP A 11 2.99 5.34 21.75
C ASP A 11 2.28 3.99 21.54
N LEU A 12 3.00 3.03 20.96
CA LEU A 12 2.56 1.66 20.77
C LEU A 12 2.32 0.99 22.15
N ILE A 13 3.33 1.03 23.04
CA ILE A 13 3.27 0.49 24.40
C ILE A 13 2.11 1.11 25.19
N ARG A 14 1.94 2.44 25.14
CA ARG A 14 0.87 3.15 25.89
C ARG A 14 -0.53 2.72 25.46
N THR A 15 -0.72 2.55 24.16
CA THR A 15 -1.99 2.08 23.56
C THR A 15 -2.27 0.65 23.96
N PHE A 16 -1.25 -0.21 23.91
CA PHE A 16 -1.43 -1.64 24.12
C PHE A 16 -1.43 -2.10 25.58
N TYR A 17 -0.76 -1.42 26.51
CA TYR A 17 -0.68 -1.84 27.92
C TYR A 17 -1.93 -1.50 28.74
N THR A 18 -2.77 -0.60 28.26
CA THR A 18 -3.98 -0.15 28.96
C THR A 18 -5.23 -0.96 28.56
N LEU A 19 -5.13 -1.81 27.54
CA LEU A 19 -6.24 -2.58 27.00
C LEU A 19 -6.42 -3.95 27.68
N PRO A 20 -7.68 -4.40 27.87
CA PRO A 20 -7.99 -5.81 28.12
C PRO A 20 -7.34 -6.71 27.06
N ILE A 21 -6.99 -7.95 27.42
CA ILE A 21 -6.19 -8.83 26.56
C ILE A 21 -6.87 -9.14 25.21
N THR A 22 -8.20 -9.22 25.19
CA THR A 22 -9.01 -9.41 23.99
C THR A 22 -8.94 -8.20 23.05
N ASP A 23 -8.96 -6.99 23.60
CA ASP A 23 -8.91 -5.75 22.81
C ASP A 23 -7.48 -5.47 22.32
N PHE A 24 -6.48 -5.82 23.12
CA PHE A 24 -5.08 -5.84 22.73
C PHE A 24 -4.85 -6.76 21.52
N ILE A 25 -5.38 -7.99 21.57
CA ILE A 25 -5.28 -8.96 20.49
C ILE A 25 -5.96 -8.41 19.23
N ASN A 26 -7.20 -7.91 19.32
CA ASN A 26 -7.93 -7.36 18.18
C ASN A 26 -7.25 -6.14 17.55
N HIS A 27 -6.72 -5.23 18.36
CA HIS A 27 -6.01 -4.04 17.87
C HIS A 27 -4.66 -4.41 17.24
N ALA A 28 -3.93 -5.34 17.86
CA ALA A 28 -2.68 -5.85 17.32
C ALA A 28 -2.90 -6.62 16.02
N TYR A 29 -3.97 -7.41 15.91
CA TYR A 29 -4.38 -8.05 14.66
C TYR A 29 -4.58 -7.04 13.53
N GLY A 30 -5.24 -5.90 13.80
CA GLY A 30 -5.43 -4.85 12.79
C GLY A 30 -4.11 -4.29 12.25
N GLU A 31 -3.10 -4.10 13.10
CA GLU A 31 -1.75 -3.69 12.71
C GLU A 31 -0.97 -4.83 12.01
N ILE A 32 -1.07 -6.06 12.52
CA ILE A 32 -0.45 -7.29 11.99
C ILE A 32 -0.95 -7.60 10.58
N THR A 33 -2.24 -7.44 10.30
CA THR A 33 -2.82 -7.76 8.98
C THR A 33 -2.24 -6.93 7.84
N ASN A 34 -1.63 -5.77 8.15
CA ASN A 34 -0.92 -4.94 7.18
C ASN A 34 0.59 -5.24 7.12
N ALA A 35 1.15 -5.94 8.11
CA ALA A 35 2.61 -6.10 8.28
C ALA A 35 3.13 -7.54 8.18
N VAL A 36 2.29 -8.55 8.43
CA VAL A 36 2.68 -9.96 8.50
C VAL A 36 1.81 -10.78 7.53
N PRO A 37 2.36 -11.75 6.79
CA PRO A 37 1.56 -12.61 5.92
C PRO A 37 0.56 -13.48 6.73
N PRO A 38 -0.66 -13.73 6.19
CA PRO A 38 -1.79 -14.30 6.93
C PRO A 38 -1.53 -15.66 7.61
N ASN A 39 -0.59 -16.44 7.09
CA ASN A 39 -0.28 -17.79 7.54
C ASN A 39 0.49 -17.86 8.87
N HIS A 40 0.98 -16.73 9.39
CA HIS A 40 1.70 -16.67 10.67
C HIS A 40 0.89 -16.05 11.82
N HIS A 41 -0.30 -15.51 11.56
CA HIS A 41 -1.06 -14.77 12.57
C HIS A 41 -1.53 -15.69 13.70
N GLN A 42 -2.09 -16.85 13.35
CA GLN A 42 -2.72 -17.77 14.31
C GLN A 42 -1.75 -18.24 15.41
N SER A 43 -0.52 -18.62 15.05
CA SER A 43 0.47 -19.15 16.00
C SER A 43 0.97 -18.07 16.97
N ILE A 44 1.14 -16.84 16.49
CA ILE A 44 1.63 -15.74 17.34
C ILE A 44 0.55 -15.35 18.37
N ILE A 45 -0.72 -15.33 17.96
CA ILE A 45 -1.81 -15.05 18.88
C ILE A 45 -2.00 -16.17 19.90
N GLU A 46 -1.85 -17.42 19.51
CA GLU A 46 -1.87 -18.53 20.47
C GLU A 46 -0.76 -18.39 21.51
N ASP A 47 0.47 -18.09 21.11
CA ASP A 47 1.61 -17.93 22.03
C ASP A 47 1.44 -16.76 23.01
N VAL A 48 0.84 -15.65 22.57
CA VAL A 48 0.48 -14.51 23.44
C VAL A 48 -0.67 -14.87 24.40
N THR A 49 -1.69 -15.55 23.89
CA THR A 49 -2.90 -15.89 24.66
C THR A 49 -2.59 -16.90 25.77
N VAL A 50 -1.72 -17.87 25.49
CA VAL A 50 -1.32 -18.90 26.46
C VAL A 50 -0.11 -18.49 27.32
N GLY A 51 0.37 -17.25 27.18
CA GLY A 51 1.45 -16.69 27.99
C GLY A 51 2.85 -17.23 27.69
N LYS A 52 3.03 -17.95 26.57
CA LYS A 52 4.36 -18.36 26.07
C LYS A 52 5.19 -17.17 25.59
N MET A 53 4.53 -16.08 25.19
CA MET A 53 5.15 -14.82 24.80
C MET A 53 4.64 -13.67 25.66
N SER A 54 5.54 -12.82 26.15
CA SER A 54 5.14 -11.61 26.88
C SER A 54 4.57 -10.56 25.93
N ARG A 55 3.62 -9.74 26.41
CA ARG A 55 3.07 -8.60 25.66
C ARG A 55 4.16 -7.65 25.16
N LEU A 56 5.21 -7.43 25.97
CA LEU A 56 6.34 -6.58 25.62
C LEU A 56 7.13 -7.15 24.44
N THR A 57 7.41 -8.47 24.48
CA THR A 57 8.13 -9.18 23.41
C THR A 57 7.36 -9.14 22.09
N PHE A 58 6.04 -9.30 22.15
CA PHE A 58 5.17 -9.22 20.99
C PHE A 58 5.10 -7.80 20.40
N ILE A 59 4.91 -6.77 21.24
CA ILE A 59 4.92 -5.36 20.79
C ILE A 59 6.26 -4.99 20.16
N SER A 60 7.38 -5.47 20.71
CA SER A 60 8.71 -5.28 20.11
C SER A 60 8.82 -5.92 18.73
N HIS A 61 8.30 -7.14 18.53
CA HIS A 61 8.29 -7.77 17.21
C HIS A 61 7.46 -6.96 16.19
N LEU A 62 6.25 -6.55 16.57
CA LEU A 62 5.40 -5.72 15.70
C LEU A 62 6.06 -4.40 15.34
N PHE A 63 6.74 -3.77 16.29
CA PHE A 63 7.45 -2.54 16.02
C PHE A 63 8.64 -2.75 15.07
N GLU A 64 9.48 -3.75 15.30
CA GLU A 64 10.61 -4.07 14.42
C GLU A 64 10.15 -4.44 13.01
N GLU A 65 9.10 -5.24 12.88
CA GLU A 65 8.46 -5.54 11.60
C GLU A 65 7.91 -4.27 10.94
N SER A 66 7.24 -3.38 11.69
CA SER A 66 6.76 -2.10 11.16
C SER A 66 7.90 -1.18 10.70
N LEU A 67 9.07 -1.22 11.35
CA LEU A 67 10.25 -0.46 10.95
C LEU A 67 10.89 -1.04 9.69
N GLN A 68 10.96 -2.36 9.58
CA GLN A 68 11.39 -3.05 8.36
C GLN A 68 10.42 -2.74 7.21
N ASN A 69 9.11 -2.71 7.50
CA ASN A 69 8.05 -2.43 6.54
C ASN A 69 7.86 -0.92 6.24
N LYS A 70 8.48 -0.01 7.01
CA LYS A 70 8.58 1.43 6.69
C LYS A 70 9.75 1.76 5.75
N LYS A 71 10.80 0.93 5.70
CA LYS A 71 11.92 1.08 4.75
C LYS A 71 11.62 0.51 3.35
N SER A 72 10.58 -0.31 3.23
CA SER A 72 10.19 -1.04 2.00
C SER A 72 9.17 -0.35 1.05
N PRO A 73 8.25 0.58 1.43
CA PRO A 73 7.17 0.99 0.53
C PRO A 73 7.64 1.90 -0.60
N GLN A 74 8.60 2.79 -0.32
CA GLN A 74 9.16 3.68 -1.34
C GLN A 74 10.09 2.93 -2.30
N LYS A 75 10.82 1.94 -1.80
CA LYS A 75 11.66 1.07 -2.62
C LYS A 75 10.79 0.20 -3.55
N ASP A 76 9.71 -0.34 -3.01
CA ASP A 76 8.71 -1.10 -3.77
C ASP A 76 8.04 -0.22 -4.84
N LEU A 77 7.66 1.01 -4.50
CA LEU A 77 7.05 1.95 -5.44
C LEU A 77 8.01 2.33 -6.59
N ASN A 78 9.28 2.63 -6.29
CA ASN A 78 10.26 2.95 -7.31
C ASN A 78 10.53 1.75 -8.24
N GLN A 79 10.62 0.54 -7.66
CA GLN A 79 10.75 -0.69 -8.43
C GLN A 79 9.56 -0.89 -9.36
N ARG A 80 8.35 -0.71 -8.83
CA ARG A 80 7.11 -0.78 -9.59
C ARG A 80 7.06 0.25 -10.73
N MET A 81 7.52 1.47 -10.49
CA MET A 81 7.60 2.51 -11.53
C MET A 81 8.58 2.13 -12.64
N MET A 82 9.71 1.49 -12.33
CA MET A 82 10.66 1.01 -13.34
C MET A 82 10.04 -0.10 -14.19
N GLU A 83 9.34 -1.05 -13.57
CA GLU A 83 8.62 -2.12 -14.28
C GLU A 83 7.54 -1.55 -15.23
N ILE A 84 6.79 -0.54 -14.75
CA ILE A 84 5.77 0.10 -15.60
C ILE A 84 6.42 0.85 -16.76
N GLU A 85 7.50 1.60 -16.52
CA GLU A 85 8.24 2.27 -17.61
C GLU A 85 8.74 1.26 -18.64
N GLU A 86 9.29 0.13 -18.23
CA GLU A 86 9.75 -0.91 -19.16
C GLU A 86 8.60 -1.37 -20.08
N LEU A 87 7.41 -1.61 -19.51
CA LEU A 87 6.23 -2.05 -20.24
C LEU A 87 5.60 -0.95 -21.13
N VAL A 88 5.70 0.31 -20.72
CA VAL A 88 5.06 1.45 -21.41
C VAL A 88 6.00 2.13 -22.40
N SER A 89 7.31 2.00 -22.23
CA SER A 89 8.34 2.64 -23.06
C SER A 89 8.20 2.39 -24.57
N PRO A 90 7.73 1.21 -25.05
CA PRO A 90 7.55 0.97 -26.48
C PRO A 90 6.36 1.70 -27.10
N ILE A 91 5.46 2.27 -26.29
CA ILE A 91 4.29 3.01 -26.76
C ILE A 91 4.73 4.44 -27.09
N ASP A 92 4.58 4.82 -28.36
CA ASP A 92 4.86 6.18 -28.82
C ASP A 92 3.99 7.19 -28.07
N GLY A 93 4.57 8.34 -27.73
CA GLY A 93 3.89 9.46 -27.10
C GLY A 93 4.87 10.46 -26.49
N TRP A 94 4.35 11.59 -26.05
CA TRP A 94 5.16 12.69 -25.50
C TRP A 94 5.37 12.61 -23.97
N LEU A 95 4.77 11.62 -23.30
CA LEU A 95 4.82 11.48 -21.85
C LEU A 95 6.19 10.99 -21.38
N THR A 96 6.87 11.77 -20.55
CA THR A 96 8.11 11.35 -19.90
C THR A 96 7.85 10.35 -18.76
N THR A 97 8.87 9.58 -18.37
CA THR A 97 8.80 8.65 -17.23
C THR A 97 8.40 9.35 -15.92
N LYS A 98 8.91 10.56 -15.69
CA LYS A 98 8.59 11.34 -14.48
C LYS A 98 7.12 11.75 -14.44
N GLU A 99 6.57 12.16 -15.59
CA GLU A 99 5.14 12.50 -15.70
C GLU A 99 4.26 11.25 -15.58
N GLY A 100 4.66 10.12 -16.17
CA GLY A 100 3.99 8.83 -15.98
C GLY A 100 3.92 8.40 -14.52
N ALA A 101 5.04 8.48 -13.80
CA ALA A 101 5.09 8.22 -12.36
C ALA A 101 4.19 9.17 -11.55
N ALA A 102 4.11 10.45 -11.95
CA ALA A 102 3.21 11.41 -11.31
C ALA A 102 1.73 11.05 -11.55
N LEU A 103 1.35 10.72 -12.79
CA LEU A 103 0.01 10.25 -13.12
C LEU A 103 -0.35 8.99 -12.34
N TYR A 104 0.58 8.05 -12.22
CA TYR A 104 0.39 6.84 -11.43
C TYR A 104 0.10 7.14 -9.97
N ASN A 105 0.91 7.98 -9.34
CA ASN A 105 0.73 8.33 -7.93
C ASN A 105 -0.63 8.99 -7.68
N ILE A 106 -1.03 9.93 -8.55
CA ILE A 106 -2.31 10.61 -8.44
C ILE A 106 -3.46 9.61 -8.57
N ALA A 107 -3.46 8.77 -9.61
CA ALA A 107 -4.53 7.83 -9.87
C ALA A 107 -4.62 6.70 -8.84
N ARG A 108 -3.48 6.24 -8.30
CA ARG A 108 -3.44 5.15 -7.32
C ARG A 108 -3.86 5.61 -5.93
N PHE A 109 -3.31 6.74 -5.47
CA PHE A 109 -3.39 7.13 -4.05
C PHE A 109 -4.34 8.30 -3.78
N HIS A 110 -4.62 9.13 -4.77
CA HIS A 110 -5.32 10.42 -4.55
C HIS A 110 -6.65 10.55 -5.29
N ALA A 111 -6.91 9.74 -6.32
CA ALA A 111 -8.18 9.78 -7.03
C ALA A 111 -9.33 9.37 -6.09
N PRO A 112 -10.34 10.24 -5.88
CA PRO A 112 -11.38 10.02 -4.85
C PRO A 112 -12.39 8.93 -5.23
N ILE A 113 -12.46 8.58 -6.51
CA ILE A 113 -13.35 7.55 -7.05
C ILE A 113 -12.56 6.56 -7.92
N PRO A 114 -13.07 5.33 -8.14
CA PRO A 114 -12.38 4.32 -8.93
C PRO A 114 -12.56 4.50 -10.45
N THR A 115 -13.01 5.67 -10.92
CA THR A 115 -13.15 5.99 -12.35
C THR A 115 -12.18 7.10 -12.73
N VAL A 116 -11.42 6.88 -13.80
CA VAL A 116 -10.52 7.87 -14.41
C VAL A 116 -11.01 8.16 -15.82
N VAL A 117 -11.09 9.44 -16.18
CA VAL A 117 -11.34 9.87 -17.56
C VAL A 117 -10.10 10.61 -18.04
N GLU A 118 -9.53 10.14 -19.15
CA GLU A 118 -8.41 10.76 -19.84
C GLU A 118 -8.90 11.34 -21.17
N VAL A 119 -8.49 12.58 -21.48
CA VAL A 119 -8.80 13.24 -22.75
C VAL A 119 -7.49 13.43 -23.52
N GLY A 120 -7.41 12.87 -24.73
CA GLY A 120 -6.19 12.85 -25.55
C GLY A 120 -5.30 11.64 -25.25
N SER A 121 -5.80 10.43 -25.53
CA SER A 121 -5.07 9.18 -25.25
C SER A 121 -4.00 8.86 -26.28
N PHE A 122 -4.13 9.36 -27.51
CA PHE A 122 -3.29 9.02 -28.67
C PHE A 122 -3.07 7.50 -28.76
N LYS A 123 -1.81 7.05 -28.75
CA LYS A 123 -1.42 5.63 -28.77
C LYS A 123 -1.43 4.95 -27.40
N GLY A 124 -1.81 5.65 -26.33
CA GLY A 124 -2.11 5.07 -25.02
C GLY A 124 -0.94 5.02 -24.03
N ARG A 125 0.13 5.80 -24.22
CA ARG A 125 1.29 5.81 -23.31
C ARG A 125 0.88 6.24 -21.89
N SER A 126 0.20 7.38 -21.77
CA SER A 126 -0.36 7.89 -20.50
C SER A 126 -1.52 7.04 -19.99
N THR A 127 -2.40 6.56 -20.87
CA THR A 127 -3.48 5.63 -20.53
C THR A 127 -2.96 4.38 -19.83
N SER A 128 -1.81 3.85 -20.26
CA SER A 128 -1.21 2.65 -19.69
C SER A 128 -0.69 2.90 -18.26
N TRP A 129 -0.02 4.03 -18.01
CA TRP A 129 0.39 4.44 -16.66
C TRP A 129 -0.82 4.55 -15.70
N LEU A 130 -1.89 5.20 -16.16
CA LEU A 130 -3.14 5.31 -15.40
C LEU A 130 -3.76 3.92 -15.16
N SER A 131 -3.72 3.02 -16.15
CA SER A 131 -4.26 1.66 -16.05
C SER A 131 -3.55 0.82 -15.00
N PHE A 132 -2.22 0.88 -14.93
CA PHE A 132 -1.47 0.24 -13.85
C PHE A 132 -1.83 0.81 -12.48
N ALA A 133 -2.00 2.12 -12.37
CA ALA A 133 -2.40 2.76 -11.11
C ALA A 133 -3.79 2.29 -10.64
N VAL A 134 -4.75 2.21 -11.57
CA VAL A 134 -6.11 1.73 -11.29
C VAL A 134 -6.12 0.23 -10.96
N LYS A 135 -5.27 -0.57 -11.59
CA LYS A 135 -5.09 -1.98 -11.21
C LYS A 135 -4.49 -2.10 -9.80
N ASP A 136 -3.39 -1.39 -9.54
CA ASP A 136 -2.59 -1.52 -8.31
C ASP A 136 -3.26 -0.86 -7.08
N ARG A 137 -4.30 -0.05 -7.26
CA ARG A 137 -5.17 0.43 -6.17
C ARG A 137 -6.30 -0.53 -5.79
N GLY A 138 -6.44 -1.66 -6.50
CA GLY A 138 -7.50 -2.65 -6.25
C GLY A 138 -8.63 -2.68 -7.29
N GLY A 139 -8.53 -1.91 -8.38
CA GLY A 139 -9.48 -1.92 -9.49
C GLY A 139 -10.18 -0.59 -9.76
N GLY A 140 -10.93 -0.55 -10.86
CA GLY A 140 -11.63 0.63 -11.34
C GLY A 140 -11.84 0.63 -12.85
N THR A 141 -12.23 1.77 -13.41
CA THR A 141 -12.48 1.92 -14.84
C THR A 141 -11.73 3.13 -15.38
N ILE A 142 -11.15 2.97 -16.58
CA ILE A 142 -10.52 4.05 -17.31
C ILE A 142 -11.25 4.25 -18.62
N TYR A 143 -11.69 5.48 -18.85
CA TYR A 143 -12.22 5.92 -20.13
C TYR A 143 -11.17 6.82 -20.78
N ALA A 144 -10.55 6.31 -21.84
CA ALA A 144 -9.62 7.05 -22.67
C ALA A 144 -10.41 7.60 -23.87
N VAL A 145 -10.49 8.93 -23.97
CA VAL A 145 -11.30 9.62 -24.98
C VAL A 145 -10.36 10.35 -25.92
N ASP A 146 -10.40 9.99 -27.20
CA ASP A 146 -9.65 10.66 -28.24
C ASP A 146 -10.46 10.68 -29.54
N HIS A 147 -10.27 11.74 -30.32
CA HIS A 147 -10.84 11.87 -31.65
C HIS A 147 -9.86 11.40 -32.74
N TRP A 148 -8.71 10.84 -32.36
CA TRP A 148 -7.71 10.31 -33.27
C TRP A 148 -8.34 9.27 -34.20
N GLN A 149 -8.28 9.55 -35.49
CA GLN A 149 -8.66 8.63 -36.55
C GLN A 149 -7.36 8.21 -37.25
N ASN A 150 -7.08 6.91 -37.24
CA ASN A 150 -5.96 6.32 -37.98
C ASN A 150 -6.11 6.52 -39.49
#